data_AF-A0A7T5EQF6-F1
#
_entry.id   AF-A0A7T5EQF6-F1
#
_cell.length_a   1.000
_cell.length_b   1.000
_cell.length_c   1.000
_cell.angle_alpha   90.00
_cell.angle_beta   90.00
_cell.angle_gamma   90.00
#
_symmetry.space_group_name_H-M   'P 1'
#
loop_
_entity.id
_entity.type
_entity.pdbx_description
1 polymer ?
#
loop_
_entity_poly.entity_id
_entity_poly.type
_entity_poly.pdbx_seq_one_letter_code
_entity_poly.pdbx_strand_id
1 'polypeptide(L)'
;MASEALKAFRKKMLNPMHWRTVNKTMVQYTKSELQQVDMAGKLMEELAQELNIRLSKEEKREAAKWLVSKQVDPKSKRDRLRIWKYIKGD
;
A
#
# COMPACT_ATOMS: atom_id res chain seq x y z
N MET A 1 -17.31 -3.85 -0.76
CA MET A 1 -17.29 -2.72 0.19
C MET A 1 -15.86 -2.58 0.68
N ALA A 2 -15.25 -1.39 0.66
CA ALA A 2 -13.87 -1.27 1.16
C ALA A 2 -13.87 -1.53 2.67
N SER A 3 -13.20 -2.61 3.09
CA SER A 3 -13.13 -3.02 4.49
C SER A 3 -12.65 -1.88 5.40
N GLU A 4 -13.12 -1.83 6.64
CA GLU A 4 -12.76 -0.74 7.56
C GLU A 4 -11.25 -0.64 7.77
N ALA A 5 -10.51 -1.75 7.74
CA ALA A 5 -9.06 -1.67 7.86
C ALA A 5 -8.38 -1.09 6.62
N LEU A 6 -8.97 -1.21 5.42
CA LEU A 6 -8.51 -0.46 4.25
C LEU A 6 -8.71 1.04 4.42
N LYS A 7 -9.82 1.47 5.03
CA LYS A 7 -10.03 2.90 5.36
C LYS A 7 -9.03 3.38 6.41
N ALA A 8 -8.78 2.59 7.44
CA ALA A 8 -7.77 2.89 8.46
C ALA A 8 -6.35 2.95 7.86
N PHE A 9 -6.02 2.01 6.99
CA PHE A 9 -4.77 1.95 6.23
C PHE A 9 -4.58 3.17 5.34
N ARG A 10 -5.62 3.54 4.59
CA ARG A 10 -5.67 4.79 3.82
C ARG A 10 -5.45 6.01 4.72
N LYS A 11 -6.15 6.10 5.85
CA LYS A 11 -6.03 7.23 6.80
C LYS A 11 -4.63 7.34 7.40
N LYS A 12 -3.98 6.24 7.77
CA LYS A 12 -2.60 6.27 8.27
C LYS A 12 -1.60 6.57 7.17
N MET A 13 -1.79 6.06 5.96
CA MET A 13 -0.94 6.42 4.82
C MET A 13 -1.03 7.90 4.48
N LEU A 14 -2.17 8.57 4.69
CA LEU A 14 -2.34 10.02 4.52
C LEU A 14 -1.56 10.87 5.54
N ASN A 15 -0.96 10.25 6.56
CA ASN A 15 -0.10 10.98 7.49
C ASN A 15 1.31 11.18 6.87
N PRO A 16 1.81 12.42 6.73
CA PRO A 16 3.15 12.70 6.18
C PRO A 16 4.30 12.05 6.95
N MET A 17 4.11 11.77 8.24
CA MET A 17 5.12 11.06 9.05
C MET A 17 5.27 9.60 8.62
N HIS A 18 4.15 8.96 8.34
CA HIS A 18 4.10 7.57 7.86
C HIS A 18 4.53 7.46 6.39
N TRP A 19 4.36 8.52 5.61
CA TRP A 19 4.80 8.56 4.21
C TRP A 19 6.28 8.26 4.01
N ARG A 20 7.16 8.77 4.88
CA ARG A 20 8.60 8.47 4.79
C ARG A 20 8.88 6.99 4.97
N THR A 21 8.22 6.37 5.95
CA THR A 21 8.31 4.95 6.26
C THR A 21 7.76 4.11 5.10
N VAL A 22 6.53 4.39 4.66
CA VAL A 22 5.88 3.72 3.52
C VAL A 22 6.75 3.79 2.27
N ASN A 23 7.30 4.97 1.95
CA ASN A 23 8.19 5.11 0.80
C ASN A 23 9.47 4.29 0.91
N LYS A 24 10.06 4.23 2.10
CA LYS A 24 11.29 3.46 2.35
C LYS A 24 11.03 1.97 2.15
N THR A 25 9.86 1.49 2.53
CA THR A 25 9.45 0.10 2.37
C THR A 25 9.10 -0.19 0.92
N MET A 26 8.31 0.68 0.28
CA MET A 26 7.94 0.54 -1.13
C MET A 26 9.16 0.43 -2.06
N VAL A 27 10.18 1.28 -1.91
CA VAL A 27 11.35 1.28 -2.82
C VAL A 27 12.20 0.00 -2.78
N GLN A 28 12.00 -0.85 -1.77
CA GLN A 28 12.68 -2.15 -1.69
C GLN A 28 12.12 -3.14 -2.71
N TYR A 29 10.89 -2.93 -3.17
CA TYR A 29 10.22 -3.77 -4.15
C TYR A 29 10.40 -3.22 -5.57
N THR A 30 10.26 -4.10 -6.55
CA THR A 30 10.22 -3.77 -7.97
C THR A 30 8.79 -3.75 -8.49
N LYS A 31 8.58 -3.09 -9.64
CA LYS A 31 7.28 -3.10 -10.33
C LYS A 31 6.81 -4.52 -10.64
N SER A 32 7.70 -5.40 -11.10
CA SER A 32 7.37 -6.79 -11.43
C SER A 32 6.95 -7.59 -10.20
N GLU A 33 7.59 -7.39 -9.06
CA GLU A 33 7.17 -8.00 -7.80
C GLU A 33 5.80 -7.48 -7.37
N LEU A 34 5.55 -6.17 -7.42
CA LEU A 34 4.25 -5.62 -7.02
C LEU A 34 3.10 -5.92 -8.00
N GLN A 35 3.38 -6.52 -9.16
CA GLN A 35 2.35 -7.10 -10.03
C GLN A 35 1.90 -8.48 -9.57
N GLN A 36 2.68 -9.16 -8.73
CA GLN A 36 2.31 -10.43 -8.13
C GLN A 36 1.51 -10.18 -6.86
N VAL A 37 0.32 -10.78 -6.76
CA VAL A 37 -0.57 -10.60 -5.59
C VAL A 37 0.10 -11.02 -4.29
N ASP A 38 0.95 -12.06 -4.31
CA ASP A 38 1.63 -12.54 -3.11
C ASP A 38 2.69 -11.56 -2.60
N MET A 39 3.49 -10.98 -3.50
CA MET A 39 4.51 -9.99 -3.17
C MET A 39 3.89 -8.65 -2.79
N ALA A 40 2.82 -8.24 -3.47
CA ALA A 40 1.99 -7.12 -3.04
C ALA A 40 1.39 -7.37 -1.64
N GLY A 41 0.98 -8.60 -1.33
CA GLY A 41 0.51 -9.02 -0.01
C GLY A 41 1.57 -8.87 1.08
N LYS A 42 2.82 -9.27 0.80
CA LYS A 42 3.96 -9.07 1.71
C LYS A 42 4.22 -7.59 1.99
N LEU A 43 4.24 -6.75 0.95
CA LEU A 43 4.37 -5.31 1.14
C LEU A 43 3.24 -4.75 2.01
N MET A 44 1.98 -5.16 1.79
CA MET A 44 0.86 -4.69 2.61
C MET A 44 0.96 -5.16 4.07
N GLU A 45 1.54 -6.34 4.31
CA GLU A 45 1.81 -6.84 5.66
C GLU A 45 2.91 -6.05 6.37
N GLU A 46 4.03 -5.78 5.69
CA GLU A 46 5.09 -4.94 6.23
C GLU A 46 4.58 -3.53 6.55
N LEU A 47 3.84 -2.92 5.62
CA LEU A 47 3.23 -1.61 5.85
C LEU A 47 2.20 -1.66 6.98
N ALA A 48 1.42 -2.73 7.12
CA ALA A 48 0.48 -2.88 8.23
C ALA A 48 1.20 -2.98 9.57
N GLN A 49 2.32 -3.69 9.64
CA GLN A 49 3.16 -3.76 10.84
C GLN A 49 3.78 -2.40 11.18
N GLU A 50 4.40 -1.73 10.20
CA GLU A 50 5.00 -0.40 10.40
C GLU A 50 3.99 0.66 10.81
N LEU A 51 2.77 0.56 10.30
CA LEU A 51 1.68 1.47 10.64
C LEU A 51 0.88 1.01 11.86
N ASN A 52 1.23 -0.12 12.49
CA ASN A 52 0.48 -0.73 13.59
C ASN A 52 -1.03 -0.83 13.28
N ILE A 53 -1.35 -1.45 12.13
CA ILE A 53 -2.69 -1.74 11.66
C ILE A 53 -2.84 -3.26 11.64
N ARG A 54 -3.92 -3.76 12.23
CA ARG A 54 -4.29 -5.16 12.08
C ARG A 54 -5.12 -5.28 10.81
N LEU A 55 -4.56 -5.98 9.81
CA LEU A 55 -5.29 -6.40 8.62
C LEU A 55 -5.62 -7.90 8.75
N SER A 56 -6.87 -8.26 8.51
CA SER A 56 -7.26 -9.66 8.33
C SER A 56 -6.61 -10.25 7.07
N LYS A 57 -6.59 -11.58 6.93
CA LYS A 57 -6.06 -12.23 5.71
C LYS A 57 -6.81 -11.80 4.45
N GLU A 58 -8.11 -11.58 4.55
CA GLU A 58 -8.96 -11.13 3.44
C GLU A 58 -8.64 -9.68 3.08
N GLU A 59 -8.52 -8.81 4.08
CA GLU A 59 -8.17 -7.40 3.87
C GLU A 59 -6.79 -7.24 3.24
N LYS A 60 -5.79 -8.04 3.67
CA LYS A 60 -4.46 -8.08 3.05
C LYS A 60 -4.58 -8.43 1.56
N ARG A 61 -5.39 -9.43 1.22
CA ARG A 61 -5.56 -9.89 -0.16
C ARG A 61 -6.30 -8.87 -1.02
N GLU A 62 -7.33 -8.21 -0.49
CA GLU A 62 -8.01 -7.12 -1.18
C GLU A 62 -7.08 -5.92 -1.40
N ALA A 63 -6.28 -5.57 -0.39
CA ALA A 63 -5.33 -4.49 -0.45
C ALA A 63 -4.23 -4.77 -1.49
N ALA A 64 -3.73 -6.00 -1.52
CA ALA A 64 -2.77 -6.47 -2.53
C ALA A 64 -3.35 -6.40 -3.94
N LYS A 65 -4.58 -6.91 -4.15
CA LYS A 65 -5.28 -6.81 -5.45
C LYS A 65 -5.48 -5.37 -5.89
N TRP A 66 -5.85 -4.48 -4.96
CA TRP A 66 -5.97 -3.05 -5.24
C TRP A 66 -4.62 -2.47 -5.68
N LEU A 67 -3.52 -2.78 -4.99
CA LEU A 67 -2.19 -2.27 -5.34
C LEU A 67 -1.76 -2.75 -6.73
N VAL A 68 -1.92 -4.05 -7.02
CA VAL A 68 -1.67 -4.65 -8.34
C VAL A 68 -2.50 -3.94 -9.42
N SER A 69 -3.78 -3.66 -9.15
CA SER A 69 -4.67 -2.97 -10.10
C SER A 69 -4.20 -1.56 -10.46
N LYS A 70 -3.46 -0.88 -9.56
CA LYS A 70 -2.93 0.46 -9.80
C LYS A 70 -1.62 0.48 -10.58
N GLN A 71 -0.99 -0.69 -10.80
CA GLN A 71 0.25 -0.86 -11.58
C GLN A 71 1.34 0.15 -11.21
N VAL A 72 1.43 0.48 -9.92
CA VAL A 72 2.33 1.53 -9.42
C VAL A 72 3.75 1.03 -9.49
N ASP A 73 4.64 1.85 -10.04
CA ASP A 73 6.07 1.63 -9.93
C ASP A 73 6.59 2.20 -8.58
N PRO A 74 7.02 1.35 -7.65
CA PRO A 74 7.54 1.79 -6.35
C PRO A 74 8.86 2.57 -6.46
N LYS A 75 9.63 2.39 -7.54
CA LYS A 75 10.87 3.16 -7.76
C LYS A 75 10.59 4.56 -8.28
N SER A 76 9.49 4.72 -9.03
CA SER A 76 9.01 6.01 -9.53
C SER A 76 8.52 6.90 -8.38
N LYS A 77 9.19 8.03 -8.15
CA LYS A 77 8.74 9.05 -7.18
C LYS A 77 7.34 9.57 -7.55
N ARG A 78 7.06 9.70 -8.85
CA ARG A 78 5.76 10.17 -9.36
C ARG A 78 4.64 9.19 -9.04
N ASP A 79 4.86 7.89 -9.22
CA ASP A 79 3.82 6.89 -9.00
C ASP A 79 3.60 6.61 -7.52
N ARG A 80 4.65 6.68 -6.70
CA ARG A 80 4.50 6.74 -5.24
C ARG A 80 3.59 7.89 -4.82
N LEU A 81 3.80 9.10 -5.34
CA LEU A 81 2.91 10.24 -5.04
C LEU A 81 1.48 10.05 -5.57
N ARG A 82 1.31 9.31 -6.67
CA ARG A 82 -0.02 8.94 -7.20
C ARG A 82 -0.78 7.97 -6.31
N ILE A 83 -0.10 7.01 -5.66
CA ILE A 83 -0.74 6.15 -4.63
C ILE A 83 -1.49 7.00 -3.62
N TRP A 84 -0.88 8.11 -3.20
CA TRP A 84 -1.47 9.05 -2.27
C TRP A 84 -2.75 9.71 -2.81
N LYS A 85 -2.76 10.07 -4.09
CA LYS A 85 -3.98 10.57 -4.75
C LYS A 85 -5.07 9.50 -4.80
N TYR A 86 -4.73 8.25 -5.17
CA TYR A 86 -5.67 7.14 -5.18
C TYR A 86 -6.24 6.80 -3.80
N ILE A 87 -5.46 7.03 -2.75
CA ILE A 87 -5.87 6.83 -1.35
C ILE A 87 -6.77 7.96 -0.86
N LYS A 88 -6.44 9.21 -1.20
CA LYS A 88 -7.18 10.42 -0.78
C LYS A 88 -8.60 10.47 -1.37
N GLY A 89 -8.83 9.71 -2.45
CA GLY A 89 -10.04 9.82 -3.25
C GLY A 89 -9.88 10.98 -4.22
N ASP A 90 -9.81 10.65 -5.51
CA ASP A 90 -10.61 11.42 -6.47
C ASP A 90 -12.07 11.00 -6.26
#